data_AF-A0A848WGY9-F1
#
_entry.id   AF-A0A848WGY9-F1
#
_cell.length_a   1.000
_cell.length_b   1.000
_cell.length_c   1.000
_cell.angle_alpha   90.00
_cell.angle_beta   90.00
_cell.angle_gamma   90.00
#
_symmetry.space_group_name_H-M   'P 1'
#
loop_
_entity.id
_entity.type
_entity.pdbx_description
1 polymer ?
#
loop_
_entity_poly.entity_id
_entity_poly.type
_entity_poly.pdbx_seq_one_letter_code
_entity_poly.pdbx_strand_id
1 'polypeptide(L)'
;MKISVHLVVYVFGVATALTAVLTVIDSLLTAEPITRGDVATDFVELLVLSVAMVASAVVVDRVRGLEQTTSQMRADLEEAAHAGRAWRQQSEQIFQGLSAAVAAQFDEWELTDAEAEVAALILKGVALKEIAGLRHTSEATIRQQAQAIYRKSGLGNRSELAAYFLEDLFDVAGAQLSTTRLSEPTH
;
A
#
# COMPACT_ATOMS: atom_id res chain seq x y z
N MET A 1 -10.57 10.33 25.98
CA MET A 1 -10.35 11.37 24.94
C MET A 1 -11.47 12.40 24.83
N LYS A 2 -12.78 12.04 24.84
CA LYS A 2 -13.89 13.01 25.01
C LYS A 2 -13.71 13.89 26.26
N ILE A 3 -13.23 13.26 27.34
CA ILE A 3 -12.89 13.90 28.61
C ILE A 3 -11.92 15.08 28.43
N SER A 4 -10.91 15.00 27.57
CA SER A 4 -9.90 16.06 27.44
C SER A 4 -10.41 17.32 26.75
N VAL A 5 -11.36 17.23 25.82
CA VAL A 5 -11.99 18.43 25.22
C VAL A 5 -13.07 19.01 26.09
N HIS A 6 -13.89 18.16 26.70
CA HIS A 6 -14.81 18.67 27.72
C HIS A 6 -14.02 19.33 28.85
N LEU A 7 -12.86 18.80 29.23
CA LEU A 7 -11.96 19.43 30.20
C LEU A 7 -11.44 20.79 29.71
N VAL A 8 -10.92 20.90 28.47
CA VAL A 8 -10.41 22.18 27.95
C VAL A 8 -11.54 23.22 27.84
N VAL A 9 -12.68 22.86 27.26
CA VAL A 9 -13.85 23.75 27.17
C VAL A 9 -14.37 24.13 28.55
N TYR A 10 -14.39 23.18 29.50
CA TYR A 10 -14.81 23.43 30.88
C TYR A 10 -13.83 24.35 31.61
N VAL A 11 -12.51 24.14 31.49
CA VAL A 11 -11.49 24.99 32.12
C VAL A 11 -11.56 26.42 31.59
N PHE A 12 -11.71 26.61 30.28
CA PHE A 12 -11.89 27.94 29.67
C PHE A 12 -13.23 28.58 30.06
N GLY A 13 -14.31 27.80 30.14
CA GLY A 13 -15.61 28.27 30.60
C GLY A 13 -15.58 28.73 32.07
N VAL A 14 -14.92 27.96 32.94
CA VAL A 14 -14.73 28.31 34.35
C VAL A 14 -13.87 29.56 34.51
N ALA A 15 -12.78 29.69 33.74
CA ALA A 15 -11.94 30.89 33.77
C ALA A 15 -12.73 32.13 33.34
N THR A 16 -13.53 32.04 32.28
CA THR A 16 -14.36 33.15 31.79
C THR A 16 -15.43 33.56 32.81
N ALA A 17 -16.11 32.59 33.42
CA ALA A 17 -17.10 32.86 34.46
C ALA A 17 -16.45 33.47 35.72
N LEU A 18 -15.26 33.02 36.09
CA LEU A 18 -14.51 33.57 37.22
C LEU A 18 -14.12 35.03 36.96
N THR A 19 -13.60 35.34 35.78
CA THR A 19 -13.28 36.73 35.40
C THR A 19 -14.52 37.62 35.45
N ALA A 20 -15.66 37.16 34.90
CA ALA A 20 -16.92 37.91 34.96
C ALA A 20 -17.42 38.15 36.39
N VAL A 21 -17.26 37.18 37.29
CA VAL A 21 -17.63 37.34 38.71
C VAL A 21 -16.70 38.33 39.40
N LEU A 22 -15.39 38.25 39.13
CA LEU A 22 -14.41 39.17 39.72
C LEU A 22 -14.63 40.61 39.27
N THR A 23 -14.97 40.86 38.00
CA THR A 23 -15.30 42.21 37.51
C THR A 23 -16.59 42.74 38.15
N VAL A 24 -17.62 41.90 38.32
CA VAL A 24 -18.84 42.32 39.06
C VAL A 24 -18.53 42.63 40.53
N ILE A 25 -17.70 41.81 41.19
CA ILE A 25 -17.33 42.03 42.59
C ILE A 25 -16.52 43.32 42.75
N ASP A 26 -15.54 43.56 41.88
CA ASP A 26 -14.74 44.77 41.87
C ASP A 26 -15.62 46.02 41.69
N SER A 27 -16.57 45.96 40.76
CA SER A 27 -17.57 47.02 40.54
C SER A 27 -18.43 47.31 41.78
N LEU A 28 -18.79 46.30 42.57
CA LEU A 28 -19.59 46.46 43.78
C LEU A 28 -18.78 46.98 44.98
N LEU A 29 -17.48 46.68 45.05
CA LEU A 29 -16.63 46.99 46.21
C LEU A 29 -15.94 48.36 46.13
N THR A 30 -15.58 48.83 44.92
CA THR A 30 -14.65 49.95 44.79
C THR A 30 -15.32 51.34 44.87
N ALA A 31 -16.66 51.42 44.74
CA ALA A 31 -17.46 52.66 44.89
C ALA A 31 -16.96 53.91 44.11
N GLU A 32 -16.07 53.73 43.14
CA GLU A 32 -15.66 54.76 42.20
C GLU A 32 -16.71 54.92 41.09
N PRO A 33 -16.97 56.14 40.59
CA PRO A 33 -17.90 56.34 39.50
C PRO A 33 -17.37 55.63 38.25
N ILE A 34 -18.05 54.56 37.85
CA ILE A 34 -17.73 53.74 36.67
C ILE A 34 -17.41 54.65 35.49
N THR A 35 -16.14 54.69 35.08
CA THR A 35 -15.73 55.47 33.92
C THR A 35 -16.10 54.69 32.67
N ARG A 36 -16.56 55.37 31.61
CA ARG A 36 -16.99 54.69 30.36
C ARG A 36 -15.90 53.79 29.75
N GLY A 37 -14.62 54.01 30.09
CA GLY A 37 -13.48 53.20 29.66
C GLY A 37 -13.42 51.81 30.32
N ASP A 38 -13.84 51.66 31.57
CA ASP A 38 -13.74 50.40 32.31
C ASP A 38 -14.74 49.38 31.77
N VAL A 39 -16.00 49.80 31.58
CA VAL A 39 -17.05 48.97 30.96
C VAL A 39 -16.69 48.53 29.54
N ALA A 40 -16.04 49.42 28.77
CA ALA A 40 -15.60 49.08 27.43
C ALA A 40 -14.49 48.03 27.43
N THR A 41 -13.57 48.09 28.41
CA THR A 41 -12.45 47.16 28.53
C THR A 41 -12.93 45.78 28.98
N ASP A 42 -13.82 45.70 29.98
CA ASP A 42 -14.44 44.46 30.45
C ASP A 42 -15.23 43.76 29.33
N PHE A 43 -15.97 44.54 28.54
CA PHE A 43 -16.74 44.01 27.41
C PHE A 43 -15.82 43.44 26.32
N VAL A 44 -14.71 44.12 26.04
CA VAL A 44 -13.70 43.64 25.08
C VAL A 44 -13.02 42.36 25.59
N GLU A 45 -12.68 42.28 26.87
CA GLU A 45 -12.06 41.09 27.46
C GLU A 45 -12.99 39.87 27.36
N LEU A 46 -14.27 40.03 27.72
CA LEU A 46 -15.26 38.95 27.60
C LEU A 46 -15.43 38.48 26.15
N LEU A 47 -15.44 39.42 25.20
CA LEU A 47 -15.54 39.12 23.77
C LEU A 47 -14.32 38.31 23.31
N VAL A 48 -13.11 38.74 23.65
CA VAL A 48 -11.85 38.05 23.29
C VAL A 48 -11.83 36.62 23.85
N LEU A 49 -12.21 36.41 25.11
CA LEU A 49 -12.25 35.09 25.74
C LEU A 49 -13.27 34.16 25.07
N SER A 50 -14.46 34.68 24.74
CA SER A 50 -15.49 33.88 24.06
C SER A 50 -15.05 33.42 22.66
N VAL A 51 -14.40 34.31 21.89
CA VAL A 51 -13.86 33.99 20.57
C VAL A 51 -12.73 32.98 20.67
N ALA A 52 -11.84 33.13 21.66
CA ALA A 52 -10.77 32.16 21.91
C ALA A 52 -11.33 30.78 22.24
N MET A 53 -12.38 30.69 23.06
CA MET A 53 -13.02 29.41 23.41
C MET A 53 -13.64 28.72 22.19
N VAL A 54 -14.34 29.47 21.33
CA VAL A 54 -14.90 28.94 20.08
C VAL A 54 -13.80 28.50 19.12
N ALA A 55 -12.75 29.31 18.96
CA ALA A 55 -11.61 28.99 18.10
C ALA A 55 -10.90 27.71 18.57
N SER A 56 -10.66 27.57 19.88
CA SER A 56 -10.09 26.35 20.46
C SER A 56 -10.98 25.13 20.22
N ALA A 57 -12.30 25.24 20.40
CA ALA A 57 -13.22 24.13 20.12
C ALA A 57 -13.15 23.67 18.65
N VAL A 58 -13.17 24.62 17.70
CA VAL A 58 -13.07 24.32 16.26
C VAL A 58 -11.74 23.65 15.91
N VAL A 59 -10.63 24.15 16.44
CA VAL A 59 -9.29 23.57 16.18
C VAL A 59 -9.23 22.13 16.69
N VAL A 60 -9.73 21.85 17.89
CA VAL A 60 -9.65 20.49 18.41
C VAL A 60 -10.54 19.53 17.63
N ASP A 61 -11.73 19.94 17.18
CA ASP A 61 -12.58 19.11 16.34
C ASP A 61 -11.93 18.82 14.97
N ARG A 62 -11.23 19.81 14.39
CA ARG A 62 -10.48 19.63 13.14
C ARG A 62 -9.29 18.68 13.28
N VAL A 63 -8.50 18.83 14.35
CA VAL A 63 -7.35 17.96 14.63
C VAL A 63 -7.81 16.51 14.82
N ARG A 64 -8.94 16.28 15.49
CA ARG A 64 -9.52 14.94 15.65
C ARG A 64 -9.98 14.32 14.34
N GLY A 65 -10.60 15.10 13.46
CA GLY A 65 -10.97 14.63 12.12
C GLY A 65 -9.76 14.20 11.29
N LEU A 66 -8.63 14.88 11.47
CA LEU A 66 -7.35 14.53 10.81
C LEU A 66 -6.75 13.24 11.37
N GLU A 67 -6.75 13.06 12.70
CA GLU A 67 -6.26 11.84 13.35
C GLU A 67 -7.08 10.60 12.95
N GLN A 68 -8.40 10.75 12.83
CA GLN A 68 -9.27 9.66 12.37
C GLN A 68 -8.96 9.29 10.92
N THR A 69 -8.83 10.28 10.03
CA THR A 69 -8.50 10.06 8.62
C THR A 69 -7.13 9.38 8.47
N THR A 70 -6.13 9.80 9.25
CA THR A 70 -4.80 9.16 9.21
C THR A 70 -4.80 7.74 9.76
N SER A 71 -5.61 7.44 10.77
CA SER A 71 -5.74 6.08 11.31
C SER A 71 -6.40 5.11 10.32
N GLN A 72 -7.43 5.57 9.60
CA GLN A 72 -8.11 4.77 8.58
C GLN A 72 -7.19 4.49 7.40
N MET A 73 -6.50 5.51 6.88
CA MET A 73 -5.54 5.33 5.79
C MET A 73 -4.41 4.36 6.16
N ARG A 74 -3.95 4.35 7.42
CA ARG A 74 -2.95 3.38 7.88
C ARG A 74 -3.49 1.96 7.93
N ALA A 75 -4.71 1.77 8.43
CA ALA A 75 -5.35 0.46 8.47
C ALA A 75 -5.58 -0.11 7.06
N ASP A 76 -6.07 0.71 6.13
CA ASP A 76 -6.29 0.30 4.73
C ASP A 76 -4.96 -0.07 4.03
N LEU A 77 -3.88 0.68 4.31
CA LEU A 77 -2.55 0.36 3.78
C LEU A 77 -1.98 -0.93 4.39
N GLU A 78 -2.20 -1.18 5.68
CA GLU A 78 -1.78 -2.42 6.33
C GLU A 78 -2.53 -3.61 5.74
N GLU A 79 -3.85 -3.52 5.57
CA GLU A 79 -4.66 -4.55 4.95
C GLU A 79 -4.22 -4.84 3.51
N ALA A 80 -4.05 -3.79 2.69
CA ALA A 80 -3.55 -3.92 1.33
C ALA A 80 -2.12 -4.51 1.28
N ALA A 81 -1.25 -4.13 2.22
CA ALA A 81 0.10 -4.67 2.31
C ALA A 81 0.10 -6.14 2.75
N HIS A 82 -0.80 -6.54 3.67
CA HIS A 82 -0.95 -7.93 4.09
C HIS A 82 -1.47 -8.80 2.94
N ALA A 83 -2.52 -8.37 2.24
CA ALA A 83 -3.04 -9.06 1.07
C ALA A 83 -1.96 -9.19 -0.04
N GLY A 84 -1.21 -8.12 -0.30
CA GLY A 84 -0.12 -8.13 -1.27
C GLY A 84 1.04 -9.05 -0.89
N ARG A 85 1.42 -9.13 0.40
CA ARG A 85 2.47 -10.05 0.88
C ARG A 85 2.06 -11.50 0.76
N ALA A 86 0.84 -11.84 1.17
CA ALA A 86 0.33 -13.21 1.06
C ALA A 86 0.29 -13.67 -0.40
N TRP A 87 -0.22 -12.81 -1.30
CA TRP A 87 -0.23 -13.08 -2.73
C TRP A 87 1.18 -13.27 -3.31
N ARG A 88 2.14 -12.40 -2.94
CA ARG A 88 3.54 -12.53 -3.38
C ARG A 88 4.16 -13.83 -2.90
N GLN A 89 3.96 -14.21 -1.65
CA GLN A 89 4.55 -15.43 -1.09
C GLN A 89 3.98 -16.69 -1.77
N GLN A 90 2.68 -16.74 -2.00
CA GLN A 90 2.05 -17.83 -2.76
C GLN A 90 2.56 -17.89 -4.20
N SER A 91 2.64 -16.72 -4.85
CA SER A 91 3.16 -16.62 -6.22
C SER A 91 4.62 -17.08 -6.29
N GLU A 92 5.45 -16.69 -5.34
CA GLU A 92 6.87 -17.02 -5.30
C GLU A 92 7.10 -18.54 -5.23
N GLN A 93 6.32 -19.27 -4.44
CA GLN A 93 6.40 -20.74 -4.39
C GLN A 93 6.08 -21.39 -5.74
N ILE A 94 5.07 -20.90 -6.46
CA ILE A 94 4.70 -21.41 -7.79
C ILE A 94 5.81 -21.10 -8.80
N PHE A 95 6.33 -19.87 -8.79
CA PHE A 95 7.40 -19.46 -9.71
C PHE A 95 8.71 -20.20 -9.45
N GLN A 96 9.07 -20.47 -8.19
CA GLN A 96 10.24 -21.26 -7.84
C GLN A 96 10.12 -22.70 -8.37
N GLY A 97 8.95 -23.34 -8.18
CA GLY A 97 8.69 -24.68 -8.71
C GLY A 97 8.77 -24.73 -10.24
N LEU A 98 8.17 -23.76 -10.93
CA LEU A 98 8.23 -23.66 -12.39
C LEU A 98 9.66 -23.46 -12.90
N SER A 99 10.43 -22.57 -12.27
CA SER A 99 11.82 -22.32 -12.67
C SER A 99 12.70 -23.56 -12.49
N ALA A 100 12.48 -24.33 -11.43
CA ALA A 100 13.21 -25.58 -11.20
C ALA A 100 12.84 -26.65 -12.24
N ALA A 101 11.56 -26.76 -12.60
CA ALA A 101 11.10 -27.68 -13.64
C ALA A 101 11.68 -27.33 -15.03
N VAL A 102 11.72 -26.03 -15.37
CA VAL A 102 12.35 -25.56 -16.62
C VAL A 102 13.84 -25.91 -16.66
N ALA A 103 14.57 -25.68 -15.56
CA ALA A 103 15.99 -26.01 -15.48
C ALA A 103 16.23 -27.53 -15.64
N ALA A 104 15.46 -28.37 -14.95
CA ALA A 104 15.54 -29.81 -15.08
C ALA A 104 15.26 -30.28 -16.52
N GLN A 105 14.32 -29.66 -17.22
CA GLN A 105 14.03 -29.97 -18.61
C GLN A 105 15.16 -29.55 -19.56
N PHE A 106 15.82 -28.43 -19.28
CA PHE A 106 17.00 -27.99 -20.04
C PHE A 106 18.18 -28.95 -19.87
N ASP A 107 18.36 -29.50 -18.67
CA ASP A 107 19.36 -30.53 -18.39
C ASP A 107 19.05 -31.83 -19.15
N GLU A 108 17.78 -32.25 -19.17
CA GLU A 108 17.32 -33.44 -19.92
C GLU A 108 17.53 -33.29 -21.44
N TRP A 109 17.40 -32.08 -21.97
CA TRP A 109 17.72 -31.77 -23.38
C TRP A 109 19.22 -31.58 -23.63
N GLU A 110 20.07 -31.77 -22.62
CA GLU A 110 21.51 -31.62 -22.70
C GLU A 110 21.91 -30.24 -23.26
N LEU A 111 21.19 -29.19 -22.85
CA LEU A 111 21.54 -27.82 -23.22
C LEU A 111 22.83 -27.41 -22.51
N THR A 112 23.71 -26.72 -23.24
CA THR A 112 24.86 -26.03 -22.61
C THR A 112 24.37 -24.81 -21.83
N ASP A 113 25.16 -24.30 -20.88
CA ASP A 113 24.82 -23.10 -20.11
C ASP A 113 24.41 -21.92 -21.01
N ALA A 114 25.13 -21.72 -22.12
CA ALA A 114 24.82 -20.68 -23.09
C ALA A 114 23.48 -20.92 -23.81
N GLU A 115 23.16 -22.16 -24.15
CA GLU A 115 21.89 -22.53 -24.77
C GLU A 115 20.73 -22.42 -23.77
N ALA A 116 20.90 -22.85 -22.52
CA ALA A 116 19.90 -22.76 -21.46
C ALA A 116 19.51 -21.29 -21.18
N GLU A 117 20.49 -20.40 -21.11
CA GLU A 117 20.26 -18.96 -20.97
C GLU A 117 19.50 -18.36 -22.17
N VAL A 118 19.81 -18.79 -23.41
CA VAL A 118 19.08 -18.35 -24.60
C VAL A 118 17.67 -18.91 -24.62
N ALA A 119 17.48 -20.19 -24.30
CA ALA A 119 16.18 -20.84 -24.20
C ALA A 119 15.29 -20.13 -23.17
N ALA A 120 15.83 -19.78 -21.99
CA ALA A 120 15.13 -19.03 -20.97
C ALA A 120 14.65 -17.65 -21.47
N LEU A 121 15.47 -16.95 -22.26
CA LEU A 121 15.07 -15.66 -22.85
C LEU A 121 14.02 -15.82 -23.96
N ILE A 122 14.10 -16.89 -24.75
CA ILE A 122 13.08 -17.21 -25.77
C ILE A 122 11.72 -17.48 -25.11
N LEU A 123 11.70 -18.26 -24.02
CA LEU A 123 10.50 -18.53 -23.22
C LEU A 123 9.92 -17.27 -22.60
N LYS A 124 10.78 -16.33 -22.17
CA LYS A 124 10.37 -15.01 -21.67
C LYS A 124 9.79 -14.08 -22.74
N GLY A 125 9.72 -14.50 -23.99
CA GLY A 125 9.11 -13.67 -25.03
C GLY A 125 10.10 -12.73 -25.74
N VAL A 126 11.40 -12.80 -25.43
CA VAL A 126 12.41 -11.88 -25.99
C VAL A 126 12.73 -12.23 -27.44
N ALA A 127 12.84 -11.22 -28.32
CA ALA A 127 13.19 -11.45 -29.71
C ALA A 127 14.68 -11.81 -29.87
N LEU A 128 15.04 -12.67 -30.83
CA LEU A 128 16.44 -13.12 -31.01
C LEU A 128 17.44 -11.96 -31.20
N LYS A 129 17.00 -10.87 -31.84
CA LYS A 129 17.79 -9.65 -32.00
C LYS A 129 18.07 -8.94 -30.67
N GLU A 130 17.10 -8.91 -29.77
CA GLU A 130 17.24 -8.33 -28.43
C GLU A 130 18.12 -9.22 -27.56
N ILE A 131 17.99 -10.55 -27.66
CA ILE A 131 18.87 -11.51 -27.00
C ILE A 131 20.33 -11.29 -27.43
N ALA A 132 20.56 -11.08 -28.73
CA ALA A 132 21.89 -10.79 -29.25
C ALA A 132 22.49 -9.52 -28.62
N GLY A 133 21.67 -8.47 -28.45
CA GLY A 133 22.05 -7.26 -27.73
C GLY A 133 22.37 -7.50 -26.25
N LEU A 134 21.50 -8.23 -25.54
CA LEU A 134 21.67 -8.56 -24.12
C LEU A 134 22.93 -9.41 -23.85
N ARG A 135 23.26 -10.31 -24.78
CA ARG A 135 24.42 -11.20 -24.68
C ARG A 135 25.68 -10.66 -25.33
N HIS A 136 25.66 -9.43 -25.86
CA HIS A 136 26.78 -8.82 -26.58
C HIS A 136 27.35 -9.73 -27.68
N THR A 137 26.47 -10.38 -28.45
CA THR A 137 26.85 -11.30 -29.53
C THR A 137 26.08 -11.00 -30.82
N SER A 138 26.40 -11.70 -31.91
CA SER A 138 25.72 -11.50 -33.18
C SER A 138 24.35 -12.19 -33.21
N GLU A 139 23.40 -11.62 -33.96
CA GLU A 139 22.09 -12.26 -34.18
C GLU A 139 22.24 -13.61 -34.88
N ALA A 140 23.24 -13.77 -35.76
CA ALA A 140 23.55 -15.05 -36.39
C ALA A 140 23.94 -16.12 -35.37
N THR A 141 24.73 -15.76 -34.36
CA THR A 141 25.12 -16.65 -33.26
C THR A 141 23.91 -17.09 -32.44
N ILE A 142 23.04 -16.14 -32.06
CA ILE A 142 21.80 -16.47 -31.32
C ILE A 142 20.87 -17.35 -32.15
N ARG A 143 20.77 -17.11 -33.46
CA ARG A 143 19.96 -17.95 -34.36
C ARG A 143 20.49 -19.38 -34.45
N GLN A 144 21.81 -19.55 -34.51
CA GLN A 144 22.43 -20.88 -34.47
C GLN A 144 22.17 -21.59 -33.15
N GLN A 145 22.30 -20.89 -32.02
CA GLN A 145 21.99 -21.44 -30.69
C GLN A 145 20.50 -21.82 -30.59
N ALA A 146 19.58 -20.98 -31.06
CA ALA A 146 18.15 -21.29 -31.11
C ALA A 146 17.86 -22.56 -31.93
N GLN A 147 18.49 -22.71 -33.10
CA GLN A 147 18.36 -23.94 -33.90
C GLN A 147 18.92 -25.18 -33.21
N ALA A 148 20.02 -25.03 -32.45
CA ALA A 148 20.55 -26.13 -31.65
C ALA A 148 19.58 -26.53 -30.54
N ILE A 149 18.99 -25.56 -29.84
CA ILE A 149 17.95 -25.79 -28.81
C ILE A 149 16.75 -26.54 -29.40
N TYR A 150 16.22 -26.08 -30.53
CA TYR A 150 15.10 -26.75 -31.24
C TYR A 150 15.44 -28.20 -31.61
N ARG A 151 16.64 -28.43 -32.16
CA ARG A 151 17.09 -29.78 -32.50
C ARG A 151 17.24 -30.69 -31.28
N LYS A 152 17.77 -30.18 -30.17
CA LYS A 152 18.00 -30.94 -28.93
C LYS A 152 16.70 -31.24 -28.17
N SER A 153 15.78 -30.28 -28.14
CA SER A 153 14.45 -30.44 -27.53
C SER A 153 13.47 -31.26 -28.38
N GLY A 154 13.76 -31.45 -29.67
CA GLY A 154 12.83 -32.07 -30.62
C GLY A 154 11.66 -31.14 -31.04
N LEU A 155 11.71 -29.87 -30.65
CA LEU A 155 10.68 -28.87 -30.94
C LEU A 155 11.09 -28.05 -32.17
N GLY A 156 10.15 -27.77 -33.08
CA GLY A 156 10.44 -27.19 -34.38
C GLY A 156 10.65 -25.68 -34.38
N ASN A 157 10.13 -24.96 -33.39
CA ASN A 157 10.18 -23.51 -33.35
C ASN A 157 9.92 -22.92 -31.96
N ARG A 158 10.02 -21.59 -31.89
CA ARG A 158 9.77 -20.79 -30.69
C ARG A 158 8.38 -21.00 -30.08
N SER A 159 7.36 -21.11 -30.91
CA SER A 159 5.98 -21.26 -30.46
C SER A 159 5.76 -22.64 -29.85
N GLU A 160 6.32 -23.69 -30.44
CA GLU A 160 6.31 -25.05 -29.90
C GLU A 160 7.09 -25.14 -28.60
N LEU A 161 8.28 -24.52 -28.52
CA LEU A 161 9.05 -24.42 -27.29
C LEU A 161 8.25 -23.75 -26.17
N ALA A 162 7.55 -22.65 -26.45
CA ALA A 162 6.70 -21.98 -25.46
C ALA A 162 5.46 -22.81 -25.10
N ALA A 163 4.85 -23.48 -26.09
CA ALA A 163 3.65 -24.30 -25.88
C ALA A 163 3.94 -25.50 -24.97
N TYR A 164 5.09 -26.16 -25.14
CA TYR A 164 5.51 -27.30 -24.32
C TYR A 164 5.43 -26.98 -22.81
N PHE A 165 6.03 -25.87 -22.37
CA PHE A 165 5.99 -25.48 -20.95
C PHE A 165 4.62 -24.92 -20.51
N LEU A 166 3.83 -24.40 -21.46
CA LEU A 166 2.53 -23.83 -21.15
C LEU A 166 1.46 -24.91 -20.94
N GLU A 167 1.55 -26.05 -21.64
CA GLU A 167 0.68 -27.21 -21.48
C GLU A 167 0.76 -27.77 -20.05
N ASP A 168 1.97 -28.01 -19.56
CA ASP A 168 2.21 -28.43 -18.16
C ASP A 168 1.64 -27.41 -17.14
N LEU A 169 1.75 -26.12 -17.43
CA LEU A 169 1.20 -25.07 -16.56
C LEU A 169 -0.34 -25.12 -16.51
N PHE A 170 -1.00 -25.38 -17.63
CA PHE A 170 -2.45 -25.52 -17.68
C PHE A 170 -2.95 -26.78 -16.95
N ASP A 171 -2.19 -27.89 -17.02
CA ASP A 171 -2.52 -29.12 -16.29
C ASP A 171 -2.43 -28.93 -14.78
N VAL A 172 -1.37 -28.26 -14.30
CA VAL A 172 -1.23 -27.92 -12.87
C VAL A 172 -2.36 -26.98 -12.41
N ALA A 173 -2.70 -25.97 -13.21
CA ALA A 173 -3.80 -25.06 -12.90
C ALA A 173 -5.17 -25.78 -12.87
N GLY A 174 -5.41 -26.70 -13.81
CA GLY A 174 -6.63 -27.51 -13.86
C GLY A 174 -6.81 -28.43 -12.65
N ALA A 175 -5.71 -29.01 -12.15
CA ALA A 175 -5.72 -29.84 -10.94
C ALA A 175 -6.10 -29.03 -9.68
N GLN A 176 -5.63 -27.79 -9.55
CA GLN A 176 -5.99 -26.92 -8.42
C GLN A 176 -7.46 -26.52 -8.43
N LEU A 177 -8.02 -26.18 -9.61
CA LEU A 177 -9.43 -25.82 -9.75
C LEU A 177 -10.37 -26.99 -9.40
N SER A 178 -9.96 -28.22 -9.68
CA SER A 178 -10.70 -29.43 -9.29
C SER A 178 -10.68 -29.66 -7.78
N THR A 179 -9.56 -29.36 -7.13
CA THR A 179 -9.40 -29.51 -5.67
C THR A 179 -10.21 -28.45 -4.91
N THR A 180 -10.20 -27.20 -5.37
CA THR A 180 -10.97 -26.10 -4.75
C THR A 180 -12.49 -26.31 -4.87
N ARG A 181 -13.00 -26.85 -5.99
CA ARG A 181 -14.43 -27.18 -6.13
C ARG A 181 -14.90 -28.31 -5.21
N LEU A 182 -14.01 -29.22 -4.81
CA LEU A 182 -14.34 -30.33 -3.90
C LEU A 182 -14.37 -29.89 -2.42
N SER A 183 -13.84 -28.71 -2.10
CA SER A 183 -13.87 -28.11 -0.76
C SER A 183 -15.00 -27.10 -0.55
N GLU A 184 -15.84 -26.85 -1.56
CA GLU A 184 -17.00 -25.97 -1.43
C GLU A 184 -18.12 -26.75 -0.73
N PRO A 185 -18.50 -26.39 0.51
CA PRO A 185 -19.60 -27.07 1.20
C PRO A 185 -20.86 -26.81 0.39
N THR A 186 -21.54 -27.89 0.02
CA THR A 186 -22.91 -27.86 -0.49
C THR A 186 -23.78 -27.18 0.57
N HIS A 187 -24.09 -25.90 0.34
CA HIS A 187 -25.08 -25.16 1.11
C HIS A 187 -26.49 -25.48 0.62
#